data_AF-A0A850RRC4-F1
#
_entry.id   AF-A0A850RRC4-F1
#
_cell.length_a   1.000
_cell.length_b   1.000
_cell.length_c   1.000
_cell.angle_alpha   90.00
_cell.angle_beta   90.00
_cell.angle_gamma   90.00
#
_symmetry.space_group_name_H-M   'P 1'
#
loop_
_entity.id
_entity.type
_entity.pdbx_description
1 polymer ?
#
loop_
_entity_poly.entity_id
_entity_poly.type
_entity_poly.pdbx_seq_one_letter_code
_entity_poly.pdbx_strand_id
1 'polypeptide(L)'
;MTTNPAPMLTQHARLSAEIDAIDRELSALSADRGQAESERRDAIDRLEQARAKAEQPLLRDIRDNEERRRQADRAPDVIEAAAEVTAIEQRIDATNRRDAAAMQRRRALVAERAALPVSLDEIRDLQGRLEQARTSVDELQTRLEEARNRPPPERPDLEAFERRYARVLADADMGAATVGDLAAIDKERLAVERAEAKALKEIQRTERLVRGLSERLSEARSRLVELERDHRTLVAGYARSEFEQAARAYHDLAARTFGAHGRLVAMAALVKLHDPELARELSNQYGGLLRFELNIKAANAVDLIDDQAHRTGALEIVVEELQDAGIQVRAA
;
A
#
# COMPACT_ATOMS: atom_id res chain seq x y z
N MET A 1 24.23 13.36 12.02
CA MET A 1 23.40 14.22 11.16
C MET A 1 22.08 13.48 10.94
N THR A 2 20.98 14.03 11.45
CA THR A 2 19.64 13.50 11.23
C THR A 2 19.24 13.82 9.80
N THR A 3 19.37 12.86 8.89
CA THR A 3 18.85 12.97 7.53
C THR A 3 17.33 12.98 7.61
N ASN A 4 16.71 14.15 7.43
CA ASN A 4 15.26 14.23 7.32
C ASN A 4 14.80 13.31 6.19
N PRO A 5 13.74 12.50 6.39
CA PRO A 5 13.13 11.76 5.30
C PRO A 5 12.74 12.72 4.17
N ALA A 6 12.80 12.24 2.93
CA ALA A 6 12.36 13.04 1.79
C ALA A 6 10.95 13.58 2.07
N PRO A 7 10.66 14.86 1.76
CA PRO A 7 9.39 15.48 2.07
C PRO A 7 8.20 14.68 1.50
N MET A 8 8.38 14.06 0.32
CA MET A 8 7.42 13.14 -0.29
C MET A 8 7.15 11.91 0.58
N LEU A 9 8.19 11.19 1.03
CA LEU A 9 8.02 9.98 1.86
C LEU A 9 7.26 10.29 3.16
N THR A 10 7.54 11.44 3.75
CA THR A 10 6.82 11.93 4.95
C THR A 10 5.34 12.12 4.66
N GLN A 11 5.00 12.77 3.54
CA GLN A 11 3.62 12.99 3.12
C GLN A 11 2.93 11.67 2.75
N HIS A 12 3.62 10.77 2.05
CA HIS A 12 3.11 9.45 1.71
C HIS A 12 2.81 8.61 2.96
N ALA A 13 3.72 8.61 3.95
CA ALA A 13 3.51 7.94 5.23
C ALA A 13 2.32 8.51 5.99
N ARG A 14 2.20 9.84 6.05
CA ARG A 14 1.05 10.52 6.66
C ARG A 14 -0.26 10.10 6.00
N LEU A 15 -0.36 10.23 4.67
CA LEU A 15 -1.58 9.87 3.94
C LEU A 15 -1.90 8.38 4.08
N SER A 16 -0.89 7.51 4.15
CA SER A 16 -1.12 6.08 4.38
C SER A 16 -1.67 5.81 5.78
N ALA A 17 -1.17 6.50 6.81
CA ALA A 17 -1.71 6.38 8.16
C ALA A 17 -3.15 6.91 8.26
N GLU A 18 -3.48 7.98 7.54
CA GLU A 18 -4.85 8.50 7.44
C GLU A 18 -5.78 7.52 6.72
N ILE A 19 -5.34 6.88 5.63
CA ILE A 19 -6.08 5.83 4.94
C ILE A 19 -6.32 4.62 5.87
N ASP A 20 -5.30 4.16 6.60
CA ASP A 20 -5.41 3.05 7.54
C ASP A 20 -6.36 3.37 8.71
N ALA A 21 -6.46 4.65 9.12
CA ALA A 21 -7.43 5.10 10.10
C ALA A 21 -8.86 5.01 9.56
N ILE A 22 -9.08 5.41 8.30
CA ILE A 22 -10.39 5.28 7.65
C ILE A 22 -10.76 3.81 7.41
N ASP A 23 -9.80 2.96 7.05
CA ASP A 23 -10.08 1.52 6.85
C ASP A 23 -10.52 0.85 8.17
N ARG A 24 -9.98 1.29 9.31
CA ARG A 24 -10.47 0.90 10.64
C ARG A 24 -11.86 1.45 10.94
N GLU A 25 -12.14 2.70 10.58
CA GLU A 25 -13.47 3.31 10.71
C GLU A 25 -14.52 2.54 9.89
N LEU A 26 -14.24 2.24 8.61
CA LEU A 26 -15.10 1.46 7.72
C LEU A 26 -15.35 0.05 8.25
N SER A 27 -14.32 -0.61 8.79
CA SER A 27 -14.47 -1.93 9.40
C SER A 27 -15.42 -1.88 10.61
N ALA A 28 -15.32 -0.84 11.44
CA ALA A 28 -16.20 -0.64 12.59
C ALA A 28 -17.64 -0.32 12.15
N LEU A 29 -17.83 0.52 11.14
CA LEU A 29 -19.15 0.83 10.57
C LEU A 29 -19.81 -0.40 9.95
N SER A 30 -19.04 -1.24 9.26
CA SER A 30 -19.53 -2.51 8.71
C SER A 30 -19.99 -3.46 9.82
N ALA A 31 -19.25 -3.53 10.94
CA ALA A 31 -19.65 -4.34 12.09
C ALA A 31 -20.91 -3.80 12.76
N ASP A 32 -21.00 -2.48 12.98
CA ASP A 32 -22.17 -1.81 13.54
C ASP A 32 -23.43 -2.04 12.69
N ARG A 33 -23.30 -1.93 11.35
CA ARG A 33 -24.38 -2.24 10.42
C ARG A 33 -24.80 -3.70 10.50
N GLY A 34 -23.86 -4.63 10.53
CA GLY A 34 -24.15 -6.06 10.66
C GLY A 34 -24.93 -6.38 11.95
N GLN A 35 -24.57 -5.72 13.06
CA GLN A 35 -25.31 -5.83 14.31
C GLN A 35 -26.72 -5.23 14.20
N ALA A 36 -26.84 -4.00 13.68
CA ALA A 36 -28.14 -3.35 13.51
C ALA A 36 -29.07 -4.12 12.56
N GLU A 37 -28.54 -4.77 11.53
CA GLU A 37 -29.32 -5.65 10.65
C GLU A 37 -29.83 -6.90 11.36
N SER A 38 -29.04 -7.46 12.29
CA SER A 38 -29.49 -8.56 13.15
C SER A 38 -30.60 -8.10 14.08
N GLU A 39 -30.39 -6.98 14.80
CA GLU A 39 -31.40 -6.37 15.68
C GLU A 39 -32.69 -6.05 14.93
N ARG A 40 -32.60 -5.61 13.66
CA ARG A 40 -33.78 -5.34 12.82
C ARG A 40 -34.60 -6.61 12.58
N ARG A 41 -33.95 -7.74 12.30
CA ARG A 41 -34.64 -9.03 12.11
C ARG A 41 -35.37 -9.43 13.39
N ASP A 42 -34.67 -9.36 14.52
CA ASP A 42 -35.26 -9.70 15.82
C ASP A 42 -36.41 -8.76 16.21
N ALA A 43 -36.33 -7.47 15.84
CA ALA A 43 -37.39 -6.49 16.07
C ALA A 43 -38.60 -6.70 15.15
N ILE A 44 -38.38 -7.09 13.88
CA ILE A 44 -39.46 -7.46 12.96
C ILE A 44 -40.19 -8.70 13.48
N ASP A 45 -39.48 -9.73 13.92
CA ASP A 45 -40.08 -10.95 14.49
C ASP A 45 -40.94 -10.61 15.73
N ARG A 46 -40.45 -9.71 16.60
CA ARG A 46 -41.21 -9.22 17.76
C ARG A 46 -42.45 -8.42 17.36
N LEU A 47 -42.36 -7.58 16.33
CA LEU A 47 -43.50 -6.83 15.78
C LEU A 47 -44.56 -7.78 15.21
N GLU A 48 -44.15 -8.82 14.48
CA GLU A 48 -45.07 -9.84 13.95
C GLU A 48 -45.77 -10.62 15.06
N GLN A 49 -45.04 -11.00 16.11
CA GLN A 49 -45.62 -11.65 17.30
C GLN A 49 -46.61 -10.74 18.04
N ALA A 50 -46.27 -9.45 18.22
CA ALA A 50 -47.15 -8.48 18.85
C ALA A 50 -48.45 -8.30 18.04
N ARG A 51 -48.35 -8.22 16.71
CA ARG A 51 -49.49 -8.16 15.80
C ARG A 51 -50.37 -9.40 15.92
N ALA A 52 -49.79 -10.59 15.85
CA ALA A 52 -50.54 -11.84 15.97
C ALA A 52 -51.29 -11.94 17.31
N LYS A 53 -50.66 -11.51 18.42
CA LYS A 53 -51.27 -11.46 19.74
C LYS A 53 -52.41 -10.44 19.82
N ALA A 54 -52.26 -9.27 19.21
CA ALA A 54 -53.29 -8.23 19.15
C ALA A 54 -54.47 -8.62 18.24
N GLU A 55 -54.24 -9.39 17.18
CA GLU A 55 -55.29 -9.89 16.28
C GLU A 55 -56.15 -11.01 16.89
N GLN A 56 -55.59 -11.87 17.75
CA GLN A 56 -56.30 -13.02 18.34
C GLN A 56 -57.67 -12.69 18.97
N PRO A 57 -57.82 -11.67 19.84
CA PRO A 57 -59.12 -11.32 20.40
C PRO A 57 -60.09 -10.76 19.35
N LEU A 58 -59.59 -10.10 18.30
CA LEU A 58 -60.39 -9.48 17.24
C LEU A 58 -60.97 -10.49 16.24
N LEU A 59 -60.43 -11.72 16.20
CA LEU A 59 -60.89 -12.78 15.30
C LEU A 59 -62.37 -13.16 15.50
N ARG A 60 -62.90 -12.95 16.72
CA ARG A 60 -64.29 -13.26 17.08
C ARG A 60 -65.27 -12.18 16.61
N ASP A 61 -64.84 -10.92 16.64
CA ASP A 61 -65.73 -9.77 16.55
C ASP A 61 -65.71 -9.10 15.17
N ILE A 62 -64.63 -9.24 14.41
CA ILE A 62 -64.47 -8.61 13.10
C ILE A 62 -64.22 -9.69 12.04
N ARG A 63 -65.08 -9.77 11.03
CA ARG A 63 -64.95 -10.74 9.93
C ARG A 63 -64.01 -10.28 8.82
N ASP A 64 -63.87 -8.97 8.61
CA ASP A 64 -62.96 -8.41 7.61
C ASP A 64 -61.51 -8.46 8.10
N ASN A 65 -60.63 -9.02 7.26
CA ASN A 65 -59.20 -9.16 7.54
C ASN A 65 -58.49 -7.80 7.59
N GLU A 66 -58.86 -6.84 6.73
CA GLU A 66 -58.17 -5.55 6.71
C GLU A 66 -58.53 -4.71 7.92
N GLU A 67 -59.81 -4.68 8.30
CA GLU A 67 -60.27 -3.93 9.46
C GLU A 67 -59.68 -4.47 10.77
N ARG A 68 -59.52 -5.80 10.88
CA ARG A 68 -58.80 -6.44 12.00
C ARG A 68 -57.36 -5.98 12.11
N ARG A 69 -56.61 -6.02 11.00
CA ARG A 69 -55.20 -5.59 10.96
C ARG A 69 -55.05 -4.14 11.38
N ARG A 70 -55.90 -3.26 10.86
CA ARG A 70 -55.89 -1.82 11.22
C ARG A 70 -56.19 -1.57 12.69
N GLN A 71 -57.02 -2.40 13.34
CA GLN A 71 -57.25 -2.31 14.79
C GLN A 71 -56.09 -2.90 15.60
N ALA A 72 -55.52 -4.03 15.18
CA ALA A 72 -54.37 -4.64 15.83
C ALA A 72 -53.13 -3.71 15.78
N ASP A 73 -52.91 -3.00 14.67
CA ASP A 73 -51.85 -2.00 14.51
C ASP A 73 -51.97 -0.80 15.47
N ARG A 74 -53.14 -0.60 16.10
CA ARG A 74 -53.35 0.44 17.13
C ARG A 74 -53.07 -0.04 18.54
N ALA A 75 -52.77 -1.33 18.74
CA ALA A 75 -52.44 -1.86 20.06
C ALA A 75 -51.12 -1.24 20.57
N PRO A 76 -51.02 -0.87 21.86
CA PRO A 76 -49.82 -0.24 22.42
C PRO A 76 -48.54 -1.05 22.15
N ASP A 77 -48.58 -2.36 22.38
CA ASP A 77 -47.45 -3.28 22.16
C ASP A 77 -46.98 -3.31 20.68
N VAL A 78 -47.92 -3.16 19.72
CA VAL A 78 -47.60 -3.12 18.29
C VAL A 78 -46.99 -1.79 17.89
N ILE A 79 -47.48 -0.68 18.45
CA ILE A 79 -46.91 0.66 18.24
C ILE A 79 -45.48 0.73 18.77
N GLU A 80 -45.23 0.19 19.97
CA GLU A 80 -43.89 0.15 20.57
C GLU A 80 -42.92 -0.68 19.73
N ALA A 81 -43.30 -1.89 19.32
CA ALA A 81 -42.46 -2.73 18.46
C ALA A 81 -42.21 -2.09 17.08
N ALA A 82 -43.20 -1.39 16.50
CA ALA A 82 -43.02 -0.69 15.23
C ALA A 82 -42.08 0.52 15.37
N ALA A 83 -42.13 1.24 16.50
CA ALA A 83 -41.20 2.31 16.80
C ALA A 83 -39.76 1.79 16.96
N GLU A 84 -39.58 0.62 17.58
CA GLU A 84 -38.27 -0.04 17.69
C GLU A 84 -37.68 -0.38 16.32
N VAL A 85 -38.46 -1.01 15.42
CA VAL A 85 -38.03 -1.30 14.04
C VAL A 85 -37.63 0.00 13.33
N THR A 86 -38.45 1.05 13.44
CA THR A 86 -38.18 2.36 12.82
C THR A 86 -36.87 2.98 13.35
N ALA A 87 -36.61 2.89 14.65
CA ALA A 87 -35.39 3.40 15.26
C ALA A 87 -34.13 2.64 14.76
N ILE A 88 -34.25 1.32 14.59
CA ILE A 88 -33.17 0.50 14.05
C ILE A 88 -32.92 0.82 12.57
N GLU A 89 -33.97 0.99 11.77
CA GLU A 89 -33.84 1.41 10.37
C GLU A 89 -33.15 2.77 10.23
N GLN A 90 -33.52 3.74 11.09
CA GLN A 90 -32.84 5.05 11.14
C GLN A 90 -31.35 4.92 11.51
N ARG A 91 -30.99 4.02 12.43
CA ARG A 91 -29.59 3.71 12.76
C ARG A 91 -28.85 3.14 11.55
N ILE A 92 -29.44 2.18 10.84
CA ILE A 92 -28.86 1.58 9.63
C ILE A 92 -28.63 2.66 8.57
N ASP A 93 -29.61 3.52 8.32
CA ASP A 93 -29.48 4.62 7.37
C ASP A 93 -28.39 5.62 7.76
N ALA A 94 -28.29 5.96 9.05
CA ALA A 94 -27.23 6.83 9.56
C ALA A 94 -25.85 6.19 9.36
N THR A 95 -25.71 4.88 9.63
CA THR A 95 -24.47 4.13 9.43
C THR A 95 -24.11 4.05 7.94
N ASN A 96 -25.07 3.82 7.05
CA ASN A 96 -24.86 3.83 5.59
C ASN A 96 -24.37 5.20 5.09
N ARG A 97 -24.91 6.31 5.61
CA ARG A 97 -24.44 7.67 5.24
C ARG A 97 -23.00 7.91 5.72
N ARG A 98 -22.66 7.45 6.93
CA ARG A 98 -21.28 7.55 7.46
C ARG A 98 -20.31 6.70 6.65
N ASP A 99 -20.70 5.48 6.27
CA ASP A 99 -19.91 4.59 5.42
C ASP A 99 -19.63 5.24 4.05
N ALA A 100 -20.65 5.79 3.40
CA ALA A 100 -20.50 6.50 2.15
C ALA A 100 -19.56 7.72 2.26
N ALA A 101 -19.67 8.51 3.33
CA ALA A 101 -18.79 9.64 3.59
C ALA A 101 -17.34 9.22 3.88
N ALA A 102 -17.14 8.14 4.64
CA ALA A 102 -15.83 7.55 4.89
C ALA A 102 -15.19 7.01 3.60
N MET A 103 -15.96 6.33 2.76
CA MET A 103 -15.51 5.86 1.44
C MET A 103 -15.11 7.01 0.51
N GLN A 104 -15.85 8.13 0.51
CA GLN A 104 -15.47 9.32 -0.25
C GLN A 104 -14.16 9.93 0.25
N ARG A 105 -14.01 10.10 1.58
CA ARG A 105 -12.75 10.57 2.18
C ARG A 105 -11.58 9.65 1.82
N ARG A 106 -11.78 8.33 1.91
CA ARG A 106 -10.78 7.33 1.52
C ARG A 106 -10.33 7.49 0.06
N ARG A 107 -11.29 7.63 -0.86
CA ARG A 107 -10.99 7.83 -2.30
C ARG A 107 -10.21 9.12 -2.54
N ALA A 108 -10.57 10.20 -1.85
CA ALA A 108 -9.87 11.48 -1.94
C ALA A 108 -8.41 11.35 -1.45
N LEU A 109 -8.18 10.73 -0.29
CA LEU A 109 -6.82 10.53 0.22
C LEU A 109 -5.98 9.60 -0.65
N VAL A 110 -6.58 8.56 -1.22
CA VAL A 110 -5.89 7.66 -2.18
C VAL A 110 -5.50 8.42 -3.45
N ALA A 111 -6.36 9.30 -3.95
CA ALA A 111 -6.06 10.17 -5.09
C ALA A 111 -4.97 11.19 -4.76
N GLU A 112 -5.03 11.82 -3.58
CA GLU A 112 -4.00 12.75 -3.12
C GLU A 112 -2.63 12.06 -2.99
N ARG A 113 -2.60 10.88 -2.37
CA ARG A 113 -1.37 10.07 -2.23
C ARG A 113 -0.80 9.67 -3.59
N ALA A 114 -1.68 9.38 -4.54
CA ALA A 114 -1.30 9.04 -5.90
C ALA A 114 -0.75 10.23 -6.69
N ALA A 115 -1.22 11.44 -6.40
CA ALA A 115 -0.82 12.67 -7.07
C ALA A 115 0.45 13.31 -6.48
N LEU A 116 1.08 12.68 -5.49
CA LEU A 116 2.31 13.20 -4.89
C LEU A 116 3.43 13.27 -5.94
N PRO A 117 4.06 14.44 -6.13
CA PRO A 117 5.16 14.56 -7.06
C PRO A 117 6.35 13.75 -6.56
N VAL A 118 6.94 12.96 -7.47
CA VAL A 118 8.16 12.19 -7.18
C VAL A 118 9.28 12.66 -8.10
N SER A 119 10.38 13.07 -7.50
CA SER A 119 11.57 13.50 -8.23
C SER A 119 12.52 12.33 -8.49
N LEU A 120 13.12 12.30 -9.68
CA LEU A 120 14.22 11.38 -9.99
C LEU A 120 15.43 11.60 -9.08
N ASP A 121 15.67 12.84 -8.64
CA ASP A 121 16.79 13.15 -7.75
C ASP A 121 16.54 12.58 -6.36
N GLU A 122 15.30 12.61 -5.85
CA GLU A 122 14.95 11.95 -4.58
C GLU A 122 15.14 10.43 -4.66
N ILE A 123 14.80 9.81 -5.80
CA ILE A 123 15.03 8.38 -6.03
C ILE A 123 16.52 8.06 -6.04
N ARG A 124 17.34 8.88 -6.73
CA ARG A 124 18.80 8.72 -6.82
C ARG A 124 19.46 8.89 -5.46
N ASP A 125 19.08 9.90 -4.69
CA ASP A 125 19.58 10.14 -3.34
C ASP A 125 19.28 8.95 -2.43
N LEU A 126 18.05 8.42 -2.50
CA LEU A 126 17.66 7.25 -1.72
C LEU A 126 18.39 5.98 -2.18
N GLN A 127 18.63 5.82 -3.48
CA GLN A 127 19.43 4.72 -4.02
C GLN A 127 20.87 4.78 -3.48
N GLY A 128 21.51 5.95 -3.47
CA GLY A 128 22.84 6.11 -2.89
C GLY A 128 22.89 5.77 -1.39
N ARG A 129 21.87 6.17 -0.62
CA ARG A 129 21.73 5.79 0.80
C ARG A 129 21.55 4.28 0.99
N LEU A 130 20.79 3.64 0.10
CA LEU A 130 20.53 2.21 0.13
C LEU A 130 21.80 1.40 -0.17
N GLU A 131 22.60 1.84 -1.14
CA GLU A 131 23.92 1.27 -1.44
C GLU A 131 24.86 1.39 -0.24
N GLN A 132 24.95 2.58 0.38
CA GLN A 132 25.74 2.79 1.60
C GLN A 132 25.29 1.90 2.77
N ALA A 133 23.97 1.73 2.93
CA ALA A 133 23.41 0.88 3.98
C ALA A 133 23.75 -0.60 3.75
N ARG A 134 23.72 -1.09 2.50
CA ARG A 134 24.14 -2.45 2.14
C ARG A 134 25.61 -2.67 2.49
N THR A 135 26.49 -1.78 2.06
CA THR A 135 27.92 -1.85 2.41
C THR A 135 28.13 -1.86 3.93
N SER A 136 27.40 -1.04 4.68
CA SER A 136 27.50 -1.00 6.14
C SER A 136 27.05 -2.31 6.80
N VAL A 137 25.99 -2.95 6.29
CA VAL A 137 25.52 -4.26 6.78
C VAL A 137 26.57 -5.32 6.51
N ASP A 138 27.13 -5.35 5.30
CA ASP A 138 28.17 -6.32 4.92
C ASP A 138 29.42 -6.15 5.80
N GLU A 139 29.90 -4.93 5.99
CA GLU A 139 31.05 -4.63 6.86
C GLU A 139 30.82 -5.06 8.32
N LEU A 140 29.62 -4.77 8.87
CA LEU A 140 29.26 -5.18 10.24
C LEU A 140 29.16 -6.70 10.36
N GLN A 141 28.65 -7.37 9.34
CA GLN A 141 28.58 -8.82 9.29
C GLN A 141 29.98 -9.44 9.27
N THR A 142 30.88 -8.97 8.40
CA THR A 142 32.27 -9.44 8.36
C THR A 142 32.96 -9.23 9.71
N ARG A 143 32.83 -8.04 10.32
CA ARG A 143 33.43 -7.77 11.65
C ARG A 143 32.86 -8.65 12.75
N LEU A 144 31.56 -8.97 12.69
CA LEU A 144 30.93 -9.86 13.66
C LEU A 144 31.43 -11.30 13.50
N GLU A 145 31.58 -11.77 12.26
CA GLU A 145 32.14 -13.08 11.94
C GLU A 145 33.60 -13.18 12.38
N GLU A 146 34.42 -12.17 12.10
CA GLU A 146 35.80 -12.07 12.58
C GLU A 146 35.87 -12.12 14.12
N ALA A 147 35.01 -11.38 14.81
CA ALA A 147 34.98 -11.36 16.28
C ALA A 147 34.53 -12.71 16.88
N ARG A 148 33.61 -13.42 16.22
CA ARG A 148 33.14 -14.76 16.63
C ARG A 148 34.16 -15.85 16.36
N ASN A 149 34.91 -15.73 15.27
CA ASN A 149 35.90 -16.73 14.86
C ASN A 149 37.26 -16.52 15.52
N ARG A 150 37.43 -15.45 16.31
CA ARG A 150 38.67 -15.22 17.06
C ARG A 150 38.82 -16.29 18.15
N PRO A 151 39.96 -17.03 18.19
CA PRO A 151 40.15 -18.06 19.19
C PRO A 151 40.12 -17.45 20.60
N PRO A 152 39.53 -18.15 21.58
CA PRO A 152 39.55 -17.69 22.96
C PRO A 152 40.99 -17.61 23.47
N PRO A 153 41.31 -16.66 24.37
CA PRO A 153 42.63 -16.57 24.97
C PRO A 153 42.95 -17.87 25.71
N GLU A 154 44.20 -18.35 25.58
CA GLU A 154 44.68 -19.51 26.32
C GLU A 154 44.52 -19.27 27.83
N ARG A 155 43.87 -20.22 28.50
CA ARG A 155 43.75 -20.22 29.95
C ARG A 155 44.80 -21.14 30.54
N PRO A 156 45.45 -20.76 31.66
CA PRO A 156 46.32 -21.67 32.37
C PRO A 156 45.52 -22.89 32.86
N ASP A 157 46.15 -24.07 32.81
CA ASP A 157 45.58 -25.30 33.35
C ASP A 157 45.66 -25.27 34.89
N LEU A 158 44.57 -24.82 35.50
CA LEU A 158 44.46 -24.68 36.95
C LEU A 158 44.56 -26.02 37.67
N GLU A 159 43.98 -27.08 37.12
CA GLU A 159 44.04 -28.40 37.76
C GLU A 159 45.48 -28.95 37.76
N ALA A 160 46.19 -28.81 36.63
CA ALA A 160 47.59 -29.20 36.58
C ALA A 160 48.44 -28.35 37.54
N PHE A 161 48.18 -27.05 37.64
CA PHE A 161 48.86 -26.17 38.58
C PHE A 161 48.56 -26.56 40.05
N GLU A 162 47.29 -26.76 40.41
CA GLU A 162 46.87 -27.15 41.77
C GLU A 162 47.48 -28.49 42.20
N ARG A 163 47.56 -29.48 41.30
CA ARG A 163 48.24 -30.75 41.56
C ARG A 163 49.74 -30.56 41.83
N ARG A 164 50.40 -29.68 41.08
CA ARG A 164 51.82 -29.34 41.31
C ARG A 164 51.99 -28.58 42.64
N TYR A 165 51.12 -27.62 42.92
CA TYR A 165 51.13 -26.83 44.14
C TYR A 165 50.94 -27.70 45.39
N ALA A 166 49.94 -28.60 45.38
CA ALA A 166 49.69 -29.55 46.46
C ALA A 166 50.86 -30.52 46.69
N ARG A 167 51.53 -30.96 45.61
CA ARG A 167 52.73 -31.81 45.73
C ARG A 167 53.89 -31.07 46.40
N VAL A 168 54.17 -29.83 46.00
CA VAL A 168 55.25 -29.03 46.60
C VAL A 168 54.97 -28.72 48.08
N LEU A 169 53.71 -28.49 48.46
CA LEU A 169 53.32 -28.34 49.86
C LEU A 169 53.51 -29.65 50.66
N ALA A 170 53.09 -30.79 50.11
CA ALA A 170 53.29 -32.09 50.76
C ALA A 170 54.78 -32.44 50.91
N ASP A 171 55.61 -32.13 49.91
CA ASP A 171 57.06 -32.31 49.98
C ASP A 171 57.70 -31.37 51.02
N ALA A 172 57.16 -30.16 51.20
CA ALA A 172 57.59 -29.24 52.25
C ALA A 172 57.23 -29.74 53.65
N ASP A 173 56.03 -30.27 53.86
CA ASP A 173 55.60 -30.87 55.12
C ASP A 173 56.46 -32.09 55.53
N MET A 174 56.98 -32.82 54.54
CA MET A 174 57.92 -33.93 54.73
C MET A 174 59.40 -33.50 54.85
N GLY A 175 59.70 -32.21 54.75
CA GLY A 175 61.07 -31.68 54.80
C GLY A 175 61.92 -31.95 53.55
N ALA A 176 61.29 -32.38 52.45
CA ALA A 176 61.94 -32.71 51.18
C ALA A 176 62.02 -31.51 50.22
N ALA A 177 61.19 -30.48 50.39
CA ALA A 177 61.23 -29.25 49.60
C ALA A 177 62.06 -28.13 50.28
N THR A 178 62.72 -27.29 49.47
CA THR A 178 63.49 -26.15 49.96
C THR A 178 62.64 -24.88 50.07
N VAL A 179 63.11 -23.89 50.83
CA VAL A 179 62.51 -22.54 50.87
C VAL A 179 62.45 -21.89 49.48
N GLY A 180 63.39 -22.24 48.59
CA GLY A 180 63.39 -21.79 47.20
C GLY A 180 62.25 -22.38 46.37
N ASP A 181 61.89 -23.64 46.61
CA ASP A 181 60.80 -24.34 45.90
C ASP A 181 59.42 -23.75 46.29
N LEU A 182 59.24 -23.45 47.59
CA LEU A 182 58.05 -22.75 48.09
C LEU A 182 57.92 -21.33 47.50
N ALA A 183 59.01 -20.56 47.48
CA ALA A 183 58.99 -19.22 46.89
C ALA A 183 58.75 -19.25 45.37
N ALA A 184 59.25 -20.27 44.67
CA ALA A 184 59.05 -20.45 43.24
C ALA A 184 57.59 -20.80 42.91
N ILE A 185 56.97 -21.73 43.65
CA ILE A 185 55.58 -22.12 43.41
C ILE A 185 54.60 -21.01 43.78
N ASP A 186 54.88 -20.20 44.81
CA ASP A 186 54.08 -19.00 45.15
C ASP A 186 54.17 -17.93 44.05
N LYS A 187 55.36 -17.75 43.45
CA LYS A 187 55.54 -16.84 42.30
C LYS A 187 54.80 -17.33 41.07
N GLU A 188 54.81 -18.65 40.83
CA GLU A 188 54.02 -19.28 39.76
C GLU A 188 52.51 -19.12 40.02
N ARG A 189 52.05 -19.25 41.26
CA ARG A 189 50.64 -19.01 41.66
C ARG A 189 50.18 -17.62 41.24
N LEU A 190 50.95 -16.59 41.61
CA LEU A 190 50.64 -15.21 41.25
C LEU A 190 50.66 -14.98 39.72
N ALA A 191 51.51 -15.70 38.98
CA ALA A 191 51.55 -15.63 37.52
C ALA A 191 50.33 -16.29 36.88
N VAL A 192 49.90 -17.46 37.38
CA VAL A 192 48.70 -18.19 36.95
C VAL A 192 47.43 -17.38 37.24
N GLU A 193 47.27 -16.84 38.44
CA GLU A 193 46.15 -15.97 38.82
C GLU A 193 46.05 -14.74 37.91
N ARG A 194 47.19 -14.10 37.59
CA ARG A 194 47.24 -12.95 36.67
C ARG A 194 46.91 -13.35 35.22
N ALA A 195 47.41 -14.49 34.75
CA ALA A 195 47.14 -15.00 33.42
C ALA A 195 45.65 -15.35 33.26
N GLU A 196 45.06 -15.99 34.26
CA GLU A 196 43.63 -16.30 34.29
C GLU A 196 42.78 -15.02 34.31
N ALA A 197 43.06 -14.08 35.20
CA ALA A 197 42.32 -12.82 35.28
C ALA A 197 42.40 -12.04 33.95
N LYS A 198 43.55 -12.07 33.27
CA LYS A 198 43.72 -11.46 31.94
C LYS A 198 42.89 -12.18 30.89
N ALA A 199 42.92 -13.51 30.84
CA ALA A 199 42.14 -14.31 29.89
C ALA A 199 40.62 -14.09 30.09
N LEU A 200 40.13 -14.12 31.32
CA LEU A 200 38.72 -13.85 31.64
C LEU A 200 38.30 -12.43 31.21
N LYS A 201 39.14 -11.42 31.45
CA LYS A 201 38.87 -10.05 31.03
C LYS A 201 38.79 -9.92 29.50
N GLU A 202 39.62 -10.66 28.78
CA GLU A 202 39.65 -10.66 27.31
C GLU A 202 38.47 -11.43 26.72
N ILE A 203 38.03 -12.53 27.34
CA ILE A 203 36.77 -13.22 27.03
C ILE A 203 35.59 -12.27 27.20
N GLN A 204 35.44 -11.65 28.36
CA GLN A 204 34.35 -10.70 28.63
C GLN A 204 34.36 -9.50 27.67
N ARG A 205 35.55 -9.02 27.28
CA ARG A 205 35.69 -7.95 26.28
C ARG A 205 35.19 -8.40 24.92
N THR A 206 35.53 -9.63 24.51
CA THR A 206 35.14 -10.21 23.23
C THR A 206 33.63 -10.46 23.19
N GLU A 207 33.05 -11.00 24.26
CA GLU A 207 31.59 -11.19 24.39
C GLU A 207 30.82 -9.87 24.28
N ARG A 208 31.30 -8.80 24.95
CA ARG A 208 30.70 -7.47 24.83
C ARG A 208 30.82 -6.91 23.41
N LEU A 209 31.95 -7.12 22.75
CA LEU A 209 32.15 -6.72 21.36
C LEU A 209 31.18 -7.45 20.43
N VAL A 210 31.07 -8.78 20.55
CA VAL A 210 30.15 -9.60 19.74
C VAL A 210 28.71 -9.17 19.96
N ARG A 211 28.30 -8.93 21.21
CA ARG A 211 26.95 -8.43 21.52
C ARG A 211 26.69 -7.07 20.88
N GLY A 212 27.60 -6.11 21.07
CA GLY A 212 27.45 -4.76 20.51
C GLY A 212 27.46 -4.74 18.97
N LEU A 213 28.26 -5.59 18.31
CA LEU A 213 28.25 -5.74 16.86
C LEU A 213 26.95 -6.38 16.37
N SER A 214 26.43 -7.37 17.10
CA SER A 214 25.15 -8.03 16.76
C SER A 214 23.97 -7.06 16.87
N GLU A 215 23.92 -6.22 17.90
CA GLU A 215 22.89 -5.19 18.06
C GLU A 215 22.95 -4.16 16.93
N ARG A 216 24.14 -3.65 16.61
CA ARG A 216 24.35 -2.72 15.49
C ARG A 216 23.98 -3.33 14.14
N LEU A 217 24.31 -4.60 13.92
CA LEU A 217 23.94 -5.31 12.69
C LEU A 217 22.42 -5.46 12.58
N SER A 218 21.73 -5.78 13.68
CA SER A 218 20.27 -5.84 13.71
C SER A 218 19.65 -4.49 13.35
N GLU A 219 20.13 -3.40 13.98
CA GLU A 219 19.66 -2.05 13.69
C GLU A 219 19.94 -1.64 12.23
N ALA A 220 21.13 -1.92 11.71
CA ALA A 220 21.50 -1.64 10.33
C ALA A 220 20.63 -2.40 9.32
N ARG A 221 20.31 -3.68 9.60
CA ARG A 221 19.40 -4.49 8.78
C ARG A 221 17.98 -3.92 8.79
N SER A 222 17.46 -3.51 9.95
CA SER A 222 16.14 -2.87 10.03
C SER A 222 16.08 -1.58 9.21
N ARG A 223 17.10 -0.72 9.33
CA ARG A 223 17.21 0.51 8.51
C ARG A 223 17.31 0.21 7.02
N LEU A 224 18.03 -0.84 6.62
CA LEU A 224 18.11 -1.25 5.22
C LEU A 224 16.74 -1.66 4.69
N VAL A 225 15.97 -2.43 5.45
CA VAL A 225 14.59 -2.83 5.08
C VAL A 225 13.68 -1.61 4.92
N GLU A 226 13.79 -0.62 5.81
CA GLU A 226 13.06 0.64 5.70
C GLU A 226 13.42 1.40 4.41
N LEU A 227 14.72 1.56 4.13
CA LEU A 227 15.20 2.22 2.90
C LEU A 227 14.74 1.48 1.64
N GLU A 228 14.75 0.14 1.64
CA GLU A 228 14.26 -0.66 0.52
C GLU A 228 12.76 -0.46 0.28
N ARG A 229 11.96 -0.37 1.36
CA ARG A 229 10.52 -0.09 1.27
C ARG A 229 10.27 1.32 0.74
N ASP A 230 10.99 2.31 1.24
CA ASP A 230 10.90 3.70 0.79
C ASP A 230 11.27 3.81 -0.70
N HIS A 231 12.33 3.11 -1.12
CA HIS A 231 12.79 3.13 -2.50
C HIS A 231 11.76 2.52 -3.46
N ARG A 232 11.18 1.38 -3.10
CA ARG A 232 10.07 0.79 -3.87
C ARG A 232 8.88 1.74 -3.96
N THR A 233 8.56 2.44 -2.88
CA THR A 233 7.44 3.39 -2.83
C THR A 233 7.68 4.57 -3.77
N LEU A 234 8.87 5.19 -3.73
CA LEU A 234 9.22 6.29 -4.64
C LEU A 234 9.24 5.84 -6.10
N VAL A 235 9.88 4.71 -6.40
CA VAL A 235 9.96 4.18 -7.77
C VAL A 235 8.57 3.89 -8.33
N ALA A 236 7.68 3.29 -7.54
CA ALA A 236 6.31 3.03 -7.96
C ALA A 236 5.52 4.33 -8.21
N GLY A 237 5.69 5.34 -7.34
CA GLY A 237 5.08 6.65 -7.52
C GLY A 237 5.55 7.36 -8.79
N TYR A 238 6.86 7.36 -9.04
CA TYR A 238 7.45 7.93 -10.25
C TYR A 238 6.98 7.21 -11.52
N ALA A 239 7.07 5.87 -11.55
CA ALA A 239 6.63 5.07 -12.71
C ALA A 239 5.15 5.29 -13.03
N ARG A 240 4.31 5.46 -12.00
CA ARG A 240 2.90 5.80 -12.19
C ARG A 240 2.72 7.18 -12.82
N SER A 241 3.41 8.20 -12.31
CA SER A 241 3.35 9.56 -12.86
C SER A 241 3.75 9.58 -14.35
N GLU A 242 4.88 8.94 -14.68
CA GLU A 242 5.35 8.82 -16.06
C GLU A 242 4.35 8.06 -16.94
N PHE A 243 3.76 6.97 -16.43
CA PHE A 243 2.72 6.24 -17.15
C PHE A 243 1.49 7.10 -17.42
N GLU A 244 0.99 7.83 -16.41
CA GLU A 244 -0.17 8.71 -16.57
C GLU A 244 0.12 9.85 -17.57
N GLN A 245 1.32 10.42 -17.54
CA GLN A 245 1.74 11.45 -18.48
C GLN A 245 1.87 10.90 -19.91
N ALA A 246 2.48 9.73 -20.07
CA ALA A 246 2.58 9.04 -21.36
C ALA A 246 1.20 8.66 -21.91
N ALA A 247 0.29 8.18 -21.06
CA ALA A 247 -1.07 7.85 -21.44
C ALA A 247 -1.85 9.07 -21.93
N ARG A 248 -1.72 10.23 -21.26
CA ARG A 248 -2.31 11.50 -21.72
C ARG A 248 -1.72 11.94 -23.06
N ALA A 249 -0.40 11.95 -23.19
CA ALA A 249 0.27 12.32 -24.44
C ALA A 249 -0.14 11.40 -25.61
N TYR A 250 -0.25 10.10 -25.35
CA TYR A 250 -0.76 9.13 -26.32
C TYR A 250 -2.22 9.45 -26.71
N HIS A 251 -3.09 9.72 -25.74
CA HIS A 251 -4.47 10.06 -26.02
C HIS A 251 -4.62 11.38 -26.80
N ASP A 252 -3.84 12.41 -26.48
CA ASP A 252 -3.84 13.68 -27.22
C ASP A 252 -3.35 13.50 -28.66
N LEU A 253 -2.35 12.63 -28.88
CA LEU A 253 -1.89 12.28 -30.22
C LEU A 253 -2.96 11.48 -30.98
N ALA A 254 -3.60 10.51 -30.32
CA ALA A 254 -4.69 9.73 -30.86
C ALA A 254 -5.85 10.62 -31.31
N ALA A 255 -6.32 11.54 -30.46
CA ALA A 255 -7.40 12.46 -30.75
C ALA A 255 -7.09 13.36 -31.96
N ARG A 256 -5.86 13.90 -32.05
CA ARG A 256 -5.42 14.70 -33.20
C ARG A 256 -5.39 13.90 -34.50
N THR A 257 -4.86 12.68 -34.45
CA THR A 257 -4.79 11.79 -35.61
C THR A 257 -6.19 11.38 -36.07
N PHE A 258 -7.08 11.09 -35.12
CA PHE A 258 -8.47 10.75 -35.38
C PHE A 258 -9.24 11.91 -36.02
N GLY A 259 -9.11 13.13 -35.49
CA GLY A 259 -9.71 14.32 -36.10
C GLY A 259 -9.17 14.62 -37.51
N ALA A 260 -7.87 14.45 -37.74
CA ALA A 260 -7.28 14.61 -39.07
C ALA A 260 -7.83 13.57 -40.07
N HIS A 261 -8.02 12.32 -39.63
CA HIS A 261 -8.65 11.28 -40.44
C HIS A 261 -10.11 11.61 -40.77
N GLY A 262 -10.91 12.02 -39.78
CA GLY A 262 -12.30 12.47 -40.00
C GLY A 262 -12.40 13.58 -41.05
N ARG A 263 -11.49 14.58 -40.99
CA ARG A 263 -11.40 15.65 -42.00
C ARG A 263 -11.06 15.12 -43.40
N LEU A 264 -10.13 14.17 -43.52
CA LEU A 264 -9.80 13.54 -44.81
C LEU A 264 -11.00 12.81 -45.41
N VAL A 265 -11.74 12.05 -44.60
CA VAL A 265 -12.95 11.34 -45.03
C VAL A 265 -14.05 12.33 -45.44
N ALA A 266 -14.26 13.39 -44.67
CA ALA A 266 -15.19 14.47 -44.99
C ALA A 266 -14.86 15.15 -46.33
N MET A 267 -13.59 15.54 -46.53
CA MET A 267 -13.13 16.15 -47.78
C MET A 267 -13.26 15.19 -48.97
N ALA A 268 -12.97 13.89 -48.79
CA ALA A 268 -13.18 12.90 -49.84
C ALA A 268 -14.67 12.73 -50.19
N ALA A 269 -15.57 12.82 -49.20
CA ALA A 269 -17.02 12.82 -49.44
C ALA A 269 -17.47 14.05 -50.22
N LEU A 270 -16.95 15.24 -49.89
CA LEU A 270 -17.21 16.47 -50.64
C LEU A 270 -16.71 16.40 -52.08
N VAL A 271 -15.47 15.93 -52.30
CA VAL A 271 -14.95 15.74 -53.65
C VAL A 271 -15.81 14.75 -54.42
N LYS A 272 -16.21 13.62 -53.82
CA LYS A 272 -17.12 12.66 -54.47
C LYS A 272 -18.47 13.27 -54.86
N LEU A 273 -18.98 14.21 -54.09
CA LEU A 273 -20.22 14.92 -54.37
C LEU A 273 -20.11 15.83 -55.61
N HIS A 274 -18.99 16.54 -55.72
CA HIS A 274 -18.81 17.61 -56.70
C HIS A 274 -18.04 17.18 -57.97
N ASP A 275 -17.14 16.20 -57.86
CA ASP A 275 -16.31 15.67 -58.94
C ASP A 275 -16.01 14.17 -58.73
N PRO A 276 -16.86 13.28 -59.29
CA PRO A 276 -16.71 11.83 -59.16
C PRO A 276 -15.43 11.26 -59.80
N GLU A 277 -14.88 11.91 -60.83
CA GLU A 277 -13.67 11.46 -61.51
C GLU A 277 -12.44 11.76 -60.66
N LEU A 278 -12.34 12.98 -60.12
CA LEU A 278 -11.31 13.36 -59.16
C LEU A 278 -11.39 12.50 -57.88
N ALA A 279 -12.59 12.20 -57.41
CA ALA A 279 -12.77 11.30 -56.27
C ALA A 279 -12.22 9.88 -56.55
N ARG A 280 -12.35 9.39 -57.79
CA ARG A 280 -11.78 8.09 -58.20
C ARG A 280 -10.25 8.14 -58.22
N GLU A 281 -9.66 9.23 -58.69
CA GLU A 281 -8.21 9.44 -58.68
C GLU A 281 -7.66 9.50 -57.25
N LEU A 282 -8.26 10.33 -56.38
CA LEU A 282 -7.89 10.43 -54.97
C LEU A 282 -8.07 9.11 -54.23
N SER A 283 -9.13 8.35 -54.53
CA SER A 283 -9.33 7.01 -53.95
C SER A 283 -8.26 6.02 -54.40
N ASN A 284 -7.72 6.14 -55.62
CA ASN A 284 -6.64 5.26 -56.08
C ASN A 284 -5.29 5.64 -55.42
N GLN A 285 -5.05 6.93 -55.21
CA GLN A 285 -3.80 7.42 -54.63
C GLN A 285 -3.76 7.33 -53.10
N TYR A 286 -4.90 7.57 -52.43
CA TYR A 286 -5.00 7.68 -50.97
C TYR A 286 -6.02 6.71 -50.34
N GLY A 287 -6.57 5.76 -51.10
CA GLY A 287 -7.61 4.85 -50.61
C GLY A 287 -7.24 4.04 -49.37
N GLY A 288 -5.95 3.76 -49.15
CA GLY A 288 -5.46 3.13 -47.92
C GLY A 288 -5.67 4.00 -46.68
N LEU A 289 -5.57 5.33 -46.80
CA LEU A 289 -5.81 6.28 -45.71
C LEU A 289 -7.29 6.47 -45.43
N LEU A 290 -8.17 6.30 -46.41
CA LEU A 290 -9.63 6.46 -46.30
C LEU A 290 -10.35 5.21 -45.77
N ARG A 291 -9.68 4.05 -45.79
CA ARG A 291 -10.24 2.75 -45.34
C ARG A 291 -9.67 2.30 -44.00
N PHE A 292 -8.79 3.09 -43.40
CA PHE A 292 -8.15 2.74 -42.14
C PHE A 292 -9.10 3.04 -40.98
N GLU A 293 -9.70 2.00 -40.40
CA GLU A 293 -10.51 2.14 -39.20
C GLU A 293 -9.61 2.33 -37.98
N LEU A 294 -9.68 3.52 -37.39
CA LEU A 294 -8.89 3.88 -36.21
C LEU A 294 -9.77 3.63 -34.97
N ASN A 295 -9.47 2.58 -34.22
CA ASN A 295 -10.16 2.27 -32.97
C ASN A 295 -9.17 2.37 -31.80
N ILE A 296 -9.26 3.46 -31.05
CA ILE A 296 -8.42 3.69 -29.88
C ILE A 296 -9.31 3.66 -28.65
N LYS A 297 -9.16 2.58 -27.89
CA LYS A 297 -9.83 2.39 -26.61
C LYS A 297 -9.03 3.05 -25.50
N ALA A 298 -9.69 3.81 -24.64
CA ALA A 298 -9.07 4.43 -23.49
C ALA A 298 -9.88 4.11 -22.23
N ALA A 299 -9.26 3.44 -21.25
CA ALA A 299 -9.95 3.04 -20.01
C ALA A 299 -10.57 4.20 -19.23
N ASN A 300 -10.08 5.44 -19.44
CA ASN A 300 -10.51 6.65 -18.74
C ASN A 300 -10.85 7.81 -19.70
N ALA A 301 -10.99 7.57 -21.00
CA ALA A 301 -11.34 8.61 -21.97
C ALA A 301 -12.39 8.12 -22.96
N VAL A 302 -12.95 9.03 -23.76
CA VAL A 302 -13.93 8.66 -24.78
C VAL A 302 -13.24 7.78 -25.82
N ASP A 303 -13.81 6.59 -26.06
CA ASP A 303 -13.34 5.72 -27.13
C ASP A 303 -13.43 6.47 -28.47
N LEU A 304 -12.31 6.51 -29.19
CA LEU A 304 -12.25 7.11 -30.52
C LEU A 304 -12.60 6.02 -31.54
N ILE A 305 -13.83 6.08 -32.04
CA ILE A 305 -14.41 5.08 -32.95
C ILE A 305 -14.81 5.79 -34.24
N ASP A 306 -14.19 5.39 -35.36
CA ASP A 306 -14.57 5.86 -36.69
C ASP A 306 -15.89 5.22 -37.14
N ASP A 307 -17.01 5.75 -36.63
CA ASP A 307 -18.36 5.34 -36.99
C ASP A 307 -19.06 6.36 -37.91
N GLN A 308 -20.28 6.03 -38.33
CA GLN A 308 -21.06 6.89 -39.20
C GLN A 308 -21.38 8.26 -38.56
N ALA A 309 -21.57 8.31 -37.24
CA ALA A 309 -21.86 9.56 -36.53
C ALA A 309 -20.64 10.49 -36.54
N HIS A 310 -19.46 9.96 -36.26
CA HIS A 310 -18.20 10.68 -36.36
C HIS A 310 -17.96 11.24 -37.77
N ARG A 311 -18.13 10.41 -38.81
CA ARG A 311 -17.94 10.83 -40.20
C ARG A 311 -18.92 11.93 -40.64
N THR A 312 -20.16 11.85 -40.17
CA THR A 312 -21.19 12.87 -40.44
C THR A 312 -20.84 14.19 -39.75
N GLY A 313 -20.49 14.15 -38.47
CA GLY A 313 -20.07 15.37 -37.74
C GLY A 313 -18.79 15.99 -38.30
N ALA A 314 -17.82 15.17 -38.74
CA ALA A 314 -16.63 15.69 -39.42
C ALA A 314 -16.95 16.38 -40.75
N LEU A 315 -17.93 15.87 -41.50
CA LEU A 315 -18.42 16.51 -42.73
C LEU A 315 -19.11 17.85 -42.44
N GLU A 316 -19.97 17.89 -41.41
CA GLU A 316 -20.63 19.13 -40.97
C GLU A 316 -19.62 20.21 -40.62
N ILE A 317 -18.61 19.89 -39.81
CA ILE A 317 -17.54 20.84 -39.43
C ILE A 317 -16.82 21.39 -40.67
N VAL A 318 -16.46 20.53 -41.62
CA VAL A 318 -15.78 20.97 -42.84
C VAL A 318 -16.70 21.83 -43.72
N VAL A 319 -17.98 21.50 -43.80
CA VAL A 319 -18.97 22.30 -44.54
C VAL A 319 -19.15 23.68 -43.89
N GLU A 320 -19.26 23.73 -42.57
CA GLU A 320 -19.32 24.99 -41.79
C GLU A 320 -18.05 25.83 -42.03
N GLU A 321 -16.86 25.25 -41.96
CA GLU A 321 -15.60 25.96 -42.24
C GLU A 321 -15.57 26.56 -43.66
N LEU A 322 -16.09 25.83 -44.66
CA LEU A 322 -16.18 26.31 -46.04
C LEU A 322 -17.22 27.44 -46.18
N GLN A 323 -18.36 27.32 -45.50
CA GLN A 323 -19.40 28.36 -45.48
C GLN A 323 -18.91 29.65 -44.81
N ASP A 324 -18.19 29.53 -43.69
CA ASP A 324 -17.53 30.65 -43.01
C ASP A 324 -16.49 31.34 -43.89
N ALA A 325 -15.84 30.58 -44.78
CA ALA A 325 -14.94 31.10 -45.81
C ALA A 325 -15.68 31.70 -47.04
N GLY A 326 -17.02 31.74 -47.03
CA GLY A 326 -17.86 32.27 -48.11
C GLY A 326 -18.07 31.31 -49.28
N ILE A 327 -17.73 30.03 -49.13
CA ILE A 327 -17.87 29.00 -50.17
C ILE A 327 -19.23 28.32 -50.01
N GLN A 328 -20.06 28.36 -51.06
CA GLN A 328 -21.35 27.67 -51.06
C GLN A 328 -21.19 26.20 -51.44
N VAL A 329 -21.27 25.33 -50.44
CA VAL A 329 -21.34 23.87 -50.63
C VAL A 329 -22.81 23.47 -50.66
N ARG A 330 -23.28 22.88 -51.77
CA ARG A 330 -24.63 22.31 -51.83
C ARG A 330 -24.62 20.97 -51.08
N ALA A 331 -25.34 20.89 -49.96
CA ALA A 331 -25.66 19.60 -49.35
C ALA A 331 -26.52 18.79 -50.33
N ALA A 332 -26.22 17.49 -50.46
CA ALA A 332 -27.03 16.55 -51.22
C ALA A 332 -28.17 15.98 -50.39
#